data_AF-A0A6J6CWK2-F1
#
_entry.id   AF-A0A6J6CWK2-F1
#
_cell.length_a   1.000
_cell.length_b   1.000
_cell.length_c   1.000
_cell.angle_alpha   90.00
_cell.angle_beta   90.00
_cell.angle_gamma   90.00
#
_symmetry.space_group_name_H-M   'P 1'
#
loop_
_entity.id
_entity.type
_entity.pdbx_description
1 polymer ?
#
loop_
_entity_poly.entity_id
_entity_poly.type
_entity_poly.pdbx_seq_one_letter_code
_entity_poly.pdbx_strand_id
1 'polypeptide(L)'
;MATKSILDGFASLAFAASLGWGVALSAIPVGLWQGLITVLAFSIGAVVSAPLISALTATGGVLLLGVGLRLLQIRQVAVGNMLPALIVAPLLTLLLTSL
;
A
#
# COMPACT_ATOMS: atom_id res chain seq x y z
N MET A 1 5.14 -1.69 7.48
CA MET A 1 4.52 -0.41 7.89
C MET A 1 5.46 0.78 7.73
N ALA A 2 6.68 0.75 8.28
CA ALA A 2 7.64 1.87 8.19
C ALA A 2 7.80 2.45 6.76
N THR A 3 7.98 1.59 5.75
CA THR A 3 8.12 2.02 4.34
C THR A 3 6.89 2.76 3.79
N LYS A 4 5.67 2.31 4.15
CA LYS A 4 4.41 2.92 3.72
C LYS A 4 4.23 4.30 4.36
N SER A 5 4.50 4.41 5.66
CA SER A 5 4.35 5.66 6.41
C SER A 5 5.34 6.73 5.94
N ILE A 6 6.58 6.35 5.59
CA ILE A 6 7.57 7.27 5.01
C ILE A 6 7.07 7.81 3.66
N LEU A 7 6.56 6.93 2.79
CA LEU A 7 6.02 7.33 1.49
C LEU A 7 4.83 8.28 1.63
N ASP A 8 3.90 8.01 2.53
CA ASP A 8 2.76 8.88 2.82
C ASP A 8 3.23 10.24 3.37
N GLY A 9 4.28 10.25 4.19
CA GLY A 9 4.96 11.47 4.67
C GLY A 9 5.53 12.32 3.53
N PHE A 10 6.31 11.71 2.62
CA PHE A 10 6.82 12.39 1.43
C PHE A 10 5.71 12.91 0.51
N ALA A 11 4.66 12.11 0.30
CA ALA A 11 3.49 12.53 -0.47
C ALA A 11 2.80 13.74 0.17
N SER A 12 2.64 13.74 1.51
CA SER A 12 2.03 14.86 2.23
C SER A 12 2.84 16.14 2.13
N LEU A 13 4.18 16.07 2.11
CA LEU A 13 5.05 17.23 1.86
C LEU A 13 4.84 17.80 0.46
N ALA A 14 4.82 16.94 -0.56
CA ALA A 14 4.59 17.36 -1.95
C ALA A 14 3.20 18.00 -2.12
N PHE A 15 2.17 17.40 -1.51
CA PHE A 15 0.82 17.96 -1.53
C PHE A 15 0.70 19.24 -0.71
N ALA A 16 1.37 19.35 0.45
CA ALA A 16 1.31 20.54 1.29
C ALA A 16 1.95 21.75 0.59
N ALA A 17 2.98 21.54 -0.22
CA ALA A 17 3.58 22.59 -1.05
C ALA A 17 2.60 23.16 -2.11
N SER A 18 1.64 22.35 -2.57
CA SER A 18 0.66 22.76 -3.59
C SER A 18 -0.70 23.19 -3.01
N LEU A 19 -1.16 22.53 -1.95
CA LEU A 19 -2.51 22.66 -1.38
C LEU A 19 -2.52 23.34 0.01
N GLY A 20 -1.34 23.62 0.58
CA GLY A 20 -1.18 24.33 1.86
C GLY A 20 -1.58 23.51 3.09
N TRP A 21 -2.01 24.21 4.15
CA TRP A 21 -2.32 23.65 5.47
C TRP A 21 -3.44 22.60 5.45
N GLY A 22 -4.30 22.60 4.42
CA GLY A 22 -5.40 21.64 4.26
C GLY A 22 -4.97 20.18 4.22
N VAL A 23 -3.69 19.89 3.90
CA VAL A 23 -3.14 18.53 3.90
C VAL A 23 -3.04 17.93 5.30
N ALA A 24 -2.86 18.73 6.35
CA ALA A 24 -2.85 18.22 7.72
C ALA A 24 -4.18 17.55 8.09
N LEU A 25 -5.31 18.05 7.56
CA LEU A 25 -6.63 17.49 7.77
C LEU A 25 -6.81 16.11 7.10
N SER A 26 -5.97 15.73 6.12
CA SER A 26 -6.04 14.40 5.50
C SER A 26 -5.62 13.27 6.44
N ALA A 27 -4.94 13.58 7.56
CA ALA A 27 -4.60 12.59 8.57
C ALA A 27 -5.85 11.90 9.16
N ILE A 28 -6.99 12.61 9.25
CA ILE A 28 -8.24 12.06 9.78
C ILE A 28 -8.80 10.95 8.87
N PRO A 29 -9.15 11.20 7.58
CA PRO A 29 -9.68 10.16 6.71
C PRO A 29 -8.66 9.05 6.44
N VAL A 30 -7.36 9.37 6.31
CA VAL A 30 -6.32 8.36 6.12
C VAL A 30 -6.19 7.46 7.36
N GLY A 31 -6.18 8.05 8.56
CA GLY A 31 -6.12 7.31 9.81
C GLY A 31 -7.35 6.43 10.04
N LEU A 32 -8.54 6.92 9.72
CA LEU A 32 -9.77 6.13 9.78
C LEU A 32 -9.75 4.95 8.80
N TRP A 33 -9.40 5.20 7.54
CA TRP A 33 -9.37 4.17 6.51
C TRP A 33 -8.29 3.11 6.77
N GLN A 34 -7.07 3.54 7.06
CA GLN A 34 -5.96 2.64 7.38
C GLN A 34 -6.21 1.90 8.70
N GLY A 35 -6.74 2.58 9.71
CA GLY A 35 -7.10 2.00 10.99
C GLY A 35 -8.15 0.91 10.85
N LEU A 36 -9.23 1.18 10.10
CA LEU A 36 -10.28 0.21 9.83
C LEU A 36 -9.73 -1.04 9.14
N ILE A 37 -8.94 -0.86 8.07
CA ILE A 37 -8.31 -1.98 7.36
C ILE A 37 -7.36 -2.75 8.28
N THR A 38 -6.62 -2.06 9.15
CA THR A 38 -5.68 -2.70 10.09
C THR A 38 -6.43 -3.57 11.09
N VAL A 39 -7.55 -3.10 11.64
CA VAL A 39 -8.39 -3.87 12.56
C VAL A 39 -8.98 -5.08 11.84
N LEU A 40 -9.54 -4.91 10.63
CA LEU A 40 -10.06 -6.02 9.83
C LEU A 40 -8.98 -7.06 9.50
N ALA A 41 -7.79 -6.60 9.11
CA ALA A 41 -6.66 -7.47 8.82
C ALA A 41 -6.19 -8.22 10.06
N PHE A 42 -6.24 -7.61 11.25
CA PHE A 42 -5.93 -8.28 12.51
C PHE A 42 -6.98 -9.36 12.84
N SER A 43 -8.27 -9.07 12.64
CA SER A 43 -9.34 -10.05 12.88
C SER A 43 -9.30 -11.24 11.91
N ILE A 44 -8.95 -11.01 10.64
CA ILE A 44 -8.91 -12.06 9.59
C ILE A 44 -7.53 -12.75 9.53
N GLY A 45 -6.48 -12.09 10.02
CA GLY A 45 -5.09 -12.50 9.86
C GLY A 45 -4.75 -13.88 10.44
N ALA A 46 -5.52 -14.36 11.43
CA ALA A 46 -5.36 -15.71 11.98
C ALA A 46 -5.66 -16.82 10.95
N VAL A 47 -6.42 -16.51 9.89
CA VAL A 47 -6.81 -17.45 8.83
C VAL A 47 -5.87 -17.36 7.61
N VAL A 48 -4.99 -16.36 7.57
CA VAL A 48 -4.11 -16.10 6.42
C VAL A 48 -2.75 -16.78 6.63
N SER A 49 -2.37 -17.65 5.70
CA SER A 49 -1.10 -18.38 5.76
C SER A 49 0.12 -17.47 5.53
N ALA A 50 1.26 -17.81 6.15
CA ALA A 50 2.51 -17.06 6.01
C ALA A 50 2.97 -16.85 4.54
N PRO A 51 2.81 -17.82 3.61
CA PRO A 51 3.12 -17.61 2.19
C PRO A 51 2.26 -16.52 1.54
N LEU A 52 0.99 -16.40 1.95
CA LEU A 52 0.08 -15.37 1.44
C LEU A 52 0.51 -13.98 1.89
N ILE A 53 0.89 -13.85 3.16
CA ILE A 53 1.37 -12.59 3.73
C ILE A 53 2.66 -12.15 3.04
N SER A 54 3.58 -13.10 2.78
CA SER A 54 4.83 -12.82 2.07
C SER A 54 4.57 -12.33 0.64
N ALA A 55 3.67 -12.98 -0.10
CA ALA A 55 3.30 -12.59 -1.45
C ALA A 55 2.68 -11.17 -1.49
N LEU A 56 1.70 -10.90 -0.61
CA LEU A 56 1.09 -9.58 -0.48
C LEU A 56 2.11 -8.50 -0.11
N THR A 57 3.03 -8.80 0.80
CA THR A 57 4.08 -7.86 1.22
C THR A 57 5.07 -7.57 0.10
N ALA A 58 5.49 -8.59 -0.65
CA ALA A 58 6.39 -8.44 -1.79
C ALA A 58 5.76 -7.60 -2.90
N THR A 59 4.53 -7.95 -3.31
CA THR A 59 3.79 -7.18 -4.34
C THR A 59 3.51 -5.76 -3.89
N GLY A 60 3.08 -5.58 -2.63
CA GLY A 60 2.87 -4.26 -2.04
C GLY A 60 4.15 -3.42 -2.04
N GLY A 61 5.30 -4.00 -1.68
CA GLY A 61 6.60 -3.32 -1.73
C GLY A 61 6.97 -2.82 -3.13
N VAL A 62 6.76 -3.64 -4.16
CA VAL A 62 7.00 -3.26 -5.56
C VAL A 62 6.09 -2.11 -6.00
N LEU A 63 4.80 -2.14 -5.61
CA LEU A 63 3.89 -1.04 -5.88
C LEU A 63 4.33 0.26 -5.18
N LEU A 64 4.80 0.19 -3.93
CA LEU A 64 5.32 1.36 -3.20
C LEU A 64 6.56 1.96 -3.88
N LEU A 65 7.45 1.12 -4.42
CA LEU A 65 8.57 1.61 -5.24
C LEU A 65 8.06 2.37 -6.47
N GLY A 66 7.05 1.84 -7.15
CA GLY A 66 6.39 2.52 -8.28
C GLY A 66 5.80 3.89 -7.89
N VAL A 67 5.16 3.99 -6.72
CA VAL A 67 4.63 5.28 -6.22
C VAL A 67 5.78 6.24 -5.90
N GLY A 68 6.86 5.77 -5.27
CA GLY A 68 8.04 6.57 -4.98
C GLY A 68 8.66 7.19 -6.25
N LEU A 69 8.83 6.39 -7.31
CA LEU A 69 9.32 6.88 -8.61
C LEU A 69 8.40 7.94 -9.23
N ARG A 70 7.09 7.79 -9.06
CA ARG A 70 6.09 8.75 -9.54
C ARG A 70 6.13 10.06 -8.73
N LEU A 71 6.27 9.98 -7.41
CA LEU A 71 6.39 11.16 -6.54
C LEU A 71 7.66 11.96 -6.83
N LEU A 72 8.79 11.27 -7.08
CA LEU A 72 10.06 11.89 -7.47
C LEU A 72 10.08 12.43 -8.91
N GLN A 73 8.98 12.30 -9.66
CA GLN A 73 8.90 12.69 -11.08
C GLN A 73 9.97 12.06 -11.98
N ILE A 74 10.60 10.96 -11.55
CA ILE A 74 11.62 10.24 -12.33
C ILE A 74 10.94 9.45 -13.45
N ARG A 75 9.84 8.75 -13.13
CA ARG A 75 9.07 7.96 -14.09
C ARG A 75 7.60 7.92 -13.71
N GLN A 76 6.73 8.25 -14.65
CA GLN A 76 5.28 8.11 -14.51
C GLN A 76 4.89 6.64 -14.65
N VAL A 77 4.89 5.91 -13.53
CA VAL A 77 4.37 4.54 -13.46
C VAL A 77 2.88 4.60 -13.14
N ALA A 78 2.05 3.96 -13.95
CA ALA A 78 0.61 3.84 -13.71
C ALA A 78 0.31 2.79 -12.62
N VAL A 79 0.77 3.05 -11.38
CA VAL A 79 0.65 2.12 -10.25
C VAL A 79 -0.81 1.72 -9.98
N GLY A 80 -1.77 2.60 -10.27
CA GLY A 80 -3.20 2.30 -10.18
C GLY A 80 -3.62 1.12 -11.05
N ASN A 81 -3.06 0.97 -12.26
CA ASN A 81 -3.35 -0.16 -13.15
C ASN A 81 -2.71 -1.47 -12.67
N MET A 82 -1.76 -1.38 -11.74
CA MET A 82 -1.07 -2.53 -11.15
C MET A 82 -1.71 -2.98 -9.82
N LEU A 83 -2.73 -2.29 -9.32
CA LEU A 83 -3.50 -2.69 -8.14
C LEU A 83 -4.10 -4.11 -8.23
N PRO A 84 -4.59 -4.60 -9.39
CA PRO A 84 -5.06 -5.98 -9.51
C PRO A 84 -4.01 -7.03 -9.14
N ALA A 85 -2.71 -6.69 -9.22
CA ALA A 85 -1.63 -7.60 -8.82
C ALA A 85 -1.70 -8.01 -7.35
N LEU A 86 -2.28 -7.18 -6.46
CA LEU A 86 -2.47 -7.52 -5.04
C LEU A 86 -3.46 -8.67 -4.83
N ILE A 87 -4.33 -8.94 -5.80
CA ILE A 87 -5.27 -10.07 -5.79
C ILE A 87 -4.65 -11.28 -6.50
N VAL A 88 -3.97 -11.04 -7.63
CA VAL A 88 -3.35 -12.12 -8.43
C VAL A 88 -2.22 -12.80 -7.67
N ALA A 89 -1.37 -12.06 -6.96
CA ALA A 89 -0.24 -12.62 -6.22
C ALA A 89 -0.64 -13.66 -5.15
N PRO A 90 -1.58 -13.39 -4.22
CA PRO A 90 -2.03 -14.39 -3.26
C PRO A 90 -2.82 -15.54 -3.93
N LEU A 91 -3.54 -15.29 -5.02
CA LEU A 91 -4.21 -16.38 -5.76
C LEU A 91 -3.21 -17.36 -6.35
N LEU A 92 -2.12 -16.86 -6.95
CA LEU A 92 -1.05 -17.69 -7.48
C LEU A 92 -0.34 -18.48 -6.38
N THR A 93 -0.10 -17.88 -5.21
CA THR A 93 0.53 -18.61 -4.11
C THR A 93 -0.39 -19.65 -3.49
N LEU A 94 -1.69 -19.43 -3.43
CA LEU A 94 -2.67 -20.47 -3.07
C LEU A 94 -2.60 -21.65 -4.04
N LEU A 95 -2.63 -21.37 -5.35
CA LEU A 95 -2.59 -22.40 -6.39
C LEU A 95 -1.32 -23.26 -6.31
N LEU A 96 -0.17 -22.62 -6.09
CA LEU A 96 1.13 -23.30 -5.97
C LEU A 96 1.29 -24.08 -4.66
N THR A 97 0.66 -23.62 -3.58
CA THR A 97 0.72 -24.31 -2.27
C THR A 97 -0.25 -25.50 -2.23
N SER A 98 -1.28 -25.53 -3.08
CA SER A 98 -2.24 -26.63 -3.20
C SER A 98 -1.80 -27.78 -4.13
N LEU A 99 -0.64 -27.63 -4.77
CA LEU A 99 -0.05 -28.56 -5.76
C LEU A 99 1.06 -29.38 -5.10
#